data_AF-A0A4Y2PU03-F1
#
_entry.id   AF-A0A4Y2PU03-F1
#
_cell.length_a   1.000
_cell.length_b   1.000
_cell.length_c   1.000
_cell.angle_alpha   90.00
_cell.angle_beta   90.00
_cell.angle_gamma   90.00
#
_symmetry.space_group_name_H-M   'P 1'
#
loop_
_entity.id
_entity.type
_entity.pdbx_description
1 polymer ?
#
loop_
_entity_poly.entity_id
_entity_poly.type
_entity_poly.pdbx_seq_one_letter_code
_entity_poly.pdbx_strand_id
1 'polypeptide(L)'
;MRLNKYNPLSASTFIPLPVEIKHKHTVINIENRYNECFKYAVLSAIYPVQDRKDNAYLPNHYLPFQSNLDLSGITFPSPLRDIGKFVKNDSLSINVCLLSVFALLAVIGSFITALEYSMKEKFPKDQKCKPFFNCFCIFTNGEKILNTANSEGQLPCLHGIRFLSMNWVIILHTYAYQIPFISNTDEVINDNHQWSLVLNSSFSVDSFFILSGFLVGYSFFQKAEKTDGKTQWLYFYTHRYVRLTPVYMIVLAFYATISPFLGSGPLWPDYDVISTCKDNWWWNMLYINNFQALFYDQCMEWSWYLANDMQFYVISPLFLITLWRWPKVGYSLLGLFFCITFAWSFALTYGNYIHGLGYNSDILYISDILY
;
A
#
# COMPACT_ATOMS: atom_id res chain seq x y z
N MET A 1 19.79 32.75 -27.15
CA MET A 1 19.60 31.95 -25.92
C MET A 1 20.10 32.77 -24.74
N ARG A 2 19.22 33.38 -23.94
CA ARG A 2 19.62 34.03 -22.69
C ARG A 2 19.73 32.95 -21.62
N LEU A 3 20.94 32.42 -21.42
CA LEU A 3 21.24 31.59 -20.26
C LEU A 3 21.29 32.53 -19.05
N ASN A 4 20.22 32.54 -18.24
CA ASN A 4 20.25 33.21 -16.94
C ASN A 4 21.36 32.56 -16.11
N LYS A 5 22.29 33.36 -15.59
CA LYS A 5 23.27 32.91 -14.60
C LYS A 5 22.51 32.40 -13.38
N TYR A 6 22.60 31.10 -13.11
CA TYR A 6 22.12 30.51 -11.87
C TYR A 6 22.97 31.05 -10.73
N ASN A 7 22.42 31.99 -9.95
CA ASN A 7 22.95 32.36 -8.66
C ASN A 7 22.32 31.44 -7.62
N PRO A 8 23.07 30.51 -6.99
CA PRO A 8 22.51 29.71 -5.91
C PRO A 8 22.02 30.64 -4.81
N LEU A 9 20.82 30.38 -4.28
CA LEU A 9 20.27 31.09 -3.14
C LEU A 9 21.27 31.00 -1.99
N SER A 10 21.95 32.10 -1.67
CA SER A 10 22.75 32.17 -0.45
C SER A 10 21.79 32.16 0.72
N ALA A 11 21.97 31.22 1.65
CA ALA A 11 21.17 31.19 2.87
C ALA A 11 21.29 32.54 3.60
N SER A 12 20.15 33.17 3.84
CA SER A 12 20.00 34.48 4.52
C SER A 12 19.10 34.29 5.75
N THR A 13 19.19 35.20 6.72
CA THR A 13 18.34 35.22 7.93
C THR A 13 16.87 35.42 7.61
N PHE A 14 16.58 36.18 6.54
CA PHE A 14 15.23 36.40 6.04
C PHE A 14 15.30 36.76 4.56
N ILE A 15 14.37 36.22 3.76
CA ILE A 15 14.22 36.59 2.36
C ILE A 15 12.77 37.08 2.19
N PRO A 16 12.57 38.35 1.81
CA PRO A 16 11.22 38.85 1.59
C PRO A 16 10.57 38.11 0.41
N LEU A 17 9.32 37.70 0.58
CA LEU A 17 8.55 37.08 -0.49
C LEU A 17 8.28 38.10 -1.62
N PRO A 18 8.24 37.65 -2.89
CA PRO A 18 7.67 38.43 -3.97
C PRO A 18 6.28 38.95 -3.61
N VAL A 19 5.96 40.15 -4.07
CA VAL A 19 4.73 40.89 -3.74
C VAL A 19 3.49 40.04 -4.07
N GLU A 20 3.53 39.31 -5.19
CA GLU A 20 2.49 38.43 -5.70
C GLU A 20 2.19 37.24 -4.77
N ILE A 21 3.21 36.74 -4.06
CA ILE A 21 3.07 35.63 -3.11
C ILE A 21 2.68 36.16 -1.73
N LYS A 22 3.28 37.29 -1.32
CA LYS A 22 3.00 37.94 -0.04
C LYS A 22 1.51 38.29 0.12
N HIS A 23 0.88 38.84 -0.92
CA HIS A 23 -0.53 39.22 -0.88
C HIS A 23 -1.51 38.05 -0.86
N LYS A 24 -1.09 36.85 -1.28
CA LYS A 24 -1.96 35.67 -1.26
C LYS A 24 -2.12 35.09 0.15
N HIS A 25 -1.24 35.46 1.09
CA HIS A 25 -1.23 34.92 2.46
C HIS A 25 -1.22 33.37 2.50
N THR A 26 -0.70 32.72 1.46
CA THR A 26 -0.61 31.26 1.33
C THR A 26 0.69 30.69 1.86
N VAL A 27 1.70 31.53 2.08
CA VAL A 27 3.02 31.14 2.55
C VAL A 27 3.32 31.84 3.86
N ILE A 28 3.64 31.06 4.89
CA ILE A 28 4.14 31.57 6.18
C ILE A 28 5.64 31.84 6.00
N ASN A 29 6.04 33.10 6.02
CA ASN A 29 7.44 33.51 5.93
C ASN A 29 7.89 34.08 7.27
N ILE A 30 8.57 33.28 8.08
CA ILE A 30 8.97 33.66 9.44
C ILE A 30 10.09 34.69 9.38
N GLU A 31 9.89 35.80 10.07
CA GLU A 31 10.87 36.89 10.20
C GLU A 31 11.94 36.53 11.23
N ASN A 32 12.77 35.54 10.89
CA ASN A 32 13.89 35.15 11.73
C ASN A 32 15.05 36.15 11.60
N ARG A 33 15.68 36.48 12.74
CA ARG A 33 16.89 37.33 12.77
C ARG A 33 18.18 36.50 12.83
N TYR A 34 18.07 35.20 13.03
CA TYR A 34 19.19 34.27 13.09
C TYR A 34 19.29 33.45 11.79
N ASN A 35 20.43 32.81 11.53
CA ASN A 35 20.62 31.95 10.35
C ASN A 35 19.86 30.61 10.44
N GLU A 36 18.77 30.56 11.20
CA GLU A 36 18.03 29.34 11.54
C GLU A 36 16.75 29.16 10.69
N CYS A 37 16.71 29.72 9.48
CA CYS A 37 15.52 29.70 8.62
C CYS A 37 14.97 28.29 8.38
N PHE A 38 15.88 27.32 8.21
CA PHE A 38 15.50 25.92 8.06
C PHE A 38 14.74 25.38 9.28
N LYS A 39 15.23 25.67 10.49
CA LYS A 39 14.58 25.28 11.75
C LYS A 39 13.19 25.90 11.88
N TYR A 40 13.06 27.21 11.65
CA TYR A 40 11.75 27.86 11.76
C TYR A 40 10.78 27.42 10.66
N ALA A 41 11.27 27.15 9.44
CA ALA A 41 10.45 26.58 8.39
C ALA A 41 9.88 25.22 8.80
N VAL A 42 10.72 24.33 9.36
CA VAL A 42 10.29 23.03 9.88
C VAL A 42 9.31 23.17 11.05
N LEU A 43 9.62 24.03 12.03
CA LEU A 43 8.73 24.26 13.17
C LEU A 43 7.37 24.82 12.75
N SER A 44 7.32 25.67 11.73
CA SER A 44 6.06 26.23 11.22
C SER A 44 5.17 25.24 10.50
N ALA A 45 5.78 24.21 9.90
CA ALA A 45 5.07 23.11 9.27
C ALA A 45 4.54 22.12 10.31
N ILE A 46 5.34 21.80 11.34
CA ILE A 46 4.96 20.83 12.39
C ILE A 46 3.96 21.44 13.39
N TYR A 47 4.09 22.73 13.69
CA TYR A 47 3.28 23.44 14.69
C TYR A 47 2.57 24.65 14.06
N PRO A 48 1.58 24.45 13.17
CA PRO A 48 0.88 25.55 12.51
C PRO A 48 0.08 26.38 13.52
N VAL A 49 0.16 27.72 13.37
CA VAL A 49 -0.68 28.66 14.14
C VAL A 49 -2.08 28.64 13.56
N GLN A 50 -3.08 28.23 14.37
CA GLN A 50 -4.44 27.96 13.90
C GLN A 50 -5.21 29.20 13.46
N ASP A 51 -4.98 30.37 14.09
CA ASP A 51 -5.62 31.63 13.69
C ASP A 51 -4.64 32.50 12.90
N ARG A 52 -4.97 32.82 11.65
CA ARG A 52 -4.13 33.69 10.77
C ARG A 52 -3.98 35.11 11.31
N LYS A 53 -4.86 35.55 12.22
CA LYS A 53 -4.76 36.87 12.86
C LYS A 53 -3.60 36.96 13.87
N ASP A 54 -3.06 35.83 14.31
CA ASP A 54 -2.05 35.77 15.37
C ASP A 54 -0.61 36.00 14.89
N ASN A 55 -0.39 36.81 13.84
CA ASN A 55 0.95 37.18 13.38
C ASN A 55 1.91 35.97 13.24
N ALA A 56 1.48 34.90 12.54
CA ALA A 56 2.23 33.64 12.39
C ALA A 56 3.65 33.77 11.80
N TYR A 57 4.04 34.95 11.29
CA TYR A 57 5.42 35.26 10.90
C TYR A 57 6.37 35.47 12.09
N LEU A 58 5.86 35.60 13.32
CA LEU A 58 6.66 35.86 14.52
C LEU A 58 7.34 34.57 15.02
N PRO A 59 8.67 34.57 15.21
CA PRO A 59 9.40 33.41 15.74
C PRO A 59 8.92 32.94 17.12
N ASN A 60 8.34 33.83 17.93
CA ASN A 60 7.95 33.55 19.32
C ASN A 60 6.92 32.43 19.46
N HIS A 61 6.06 32.22 18.46
CA HIS A 61 5.09 31.11 18.47
C HIS A 61 5.77 29.75 18.44
N TYR A 62 6.99 29.67 17.91
CA TYR A 62 7.70 28.43 17.64
C TYR A 62 8.81 28.12 18.66
N LEU A 63 9.24 29.12 19.44
CA LEU A 63 10.26 28.96 20.48
C LEU A 63 9.95 27.84 21.50
N PRO A 64 8.70 27.67 21.99
CA PRO A 64 8.39 26.61 22.97
C PRO A 64 8.61 25.20 22.42
N PHE A 65 8.54 25.02 21.10
CA PHE A 65 8.63 23.73 20.43
C PHE A 65 10.05 23.41 19.93
N GLN A 66 11.00 24.33 20.12
CA GLN A 66 12.37 24.16 19.66
C GLN A 66 13.04 22.92 20.26
N SER A 67 12.75 22.58 21.52
CA SER A 67 13.34 21.41 22.19
C SER A 67 12.82 20.08 21.65
N ASN A 68 11.70 20.09 20.93
CA ASN A 68 11.09 18.88 20.37
C ASN A 68 11.75 18.47 19.03
N LEU A 69 12.59 19.33 18.47
CA LEU A 69 13.27 19.10 17.20
C LEU A 69 14.74 18.74 17.46
N ASP A 70 15.13 17.50 17.16
CA ASP A 70 16.53 17.08 17.23
C ASP A 70 17.30 17.64 16.02
N LEU A 71 17.98 18.77 16.26
CA LEU A 71 18.84 19.43 15.29
C LEU A 71 20.33 19.09 15.50
N SER A 72 20.64 18.02 16.23
CA SER A 72 22.02 17.61 16.49
C SER A 72 22.77 17.33 15.18
N GLY A 73 23.91 18.00 14.97
CA GLY A 73 24.74 17.83 13.78
C GLY A 73 24.33 18.65 12.54
N ILE A 74 23.34 19.54 12.65
CA ILE A 74 22.99 20.53 11.62
C ILE A 74 23.68 21.85 11.95
N THR A 75 24.50 22.35 11.03
CA THR A 75 25.08 23.70 11.16
C THR A 75 24.14 24.74 10.59
N PHE A 76 23.99 25.90 11.23
CA PHE A 76 23.21 27.02 10.71
C PHE A 76 24.12 28.14 10.19
N PRO A 77 23.88 28.69 8.98
CA PRO A 77 22.81 28.34 8.04
C PRO A 77 22.98 26.95 7.41
N SER A 78 21.89 26.17 7.36
CA SER A 78 21.90 24.77 6.92
C SER A 78 22.28 24.65 5.45
N PRO A 79 23.46 24.08 5.10
CA PRO A 79 23.76 23.77 3.72
C PRO A 79 22.89 22.60 3.26
N LEU A 80 22.56 22.54 1.97
CA LEU A 80 21.70 21.49 1.39
C LEU A 80 22.15 20.06 1.75
N ARG A 81 23.47 19.84 1.90
CA ARG A 81 24.06 18.56 2.30
C ARG A 81 23.67 18.09 3.71
N ASP A 82 23.37 19.02 4.62
CA ASP A 82 23.06 18.71 6.02
C ASP A 82 21.55 18.41 6.20
N ILE A 83 20.70 18.75 5.23
CA ILE A 83 19.27 18.37 5.22
C ILE A 83 19.13 16.84 5.23
N GLY A 84 20.02 16.12 4.53
CA GLY A 84 20.03 14.66 4.55
C GLY A 84 20.32 14.05 5.92
N LYS A 85 20.98 14.79 6.83
CA LYS A 85 21.23 14.33 8.21
C LYS A 85 19.97 14.44 9.07
N PHE A 86 19.20 15.51 8.89
CA PHE A 86 17.88 15.70 9.52
C PHE A 86 16.92 14.55 9.15
N VAL A 87 16.83 14.23 7.85
CA VAL A 87 15.94 13.17 7.33
C VAL A 87 16.33 11.77 7.81
N LYS A 88 17.60 11.55 8.21
CA LYS A 88 18.12 10.23 8.59
C LYS A 88 17.74 9.81 10.03
N ASN A 89 17.29 10.75 10.86
CA ASN A 89 17.09 10.52 12.29
C ASN A 89 15.67 10.01 12.64
N ASP A 90 14.74 10.02 11.68
CA ASP A 90 13.41 9.44 11.82
C ASP A 90 13.33 8.05 11.15
N SER A 91 12.31 7.26 11.50
CA SER A 91 12.01 5.85 11.18
C SER A 91 12.15 5.36 9.72
N LEU A 92 12.65 6.19 8.81
CA LEU A 92 12.99 5.90 7.42
C LEU A 92 14.10 4.84 7.28
N SER A 93 14.97 4.68 8.29
CA SER A 93 16.17 3.82 8.20
C SER A 93 15.88 2.32 8.13
N ILE A 94 14.82 1.83 8.79
CA ILE A 94 14.53 0.40 8.89
C ILE A 94 13.98 -0.16 7.56
N ASN A 95 13.09 0.57 6.91
CA ASN A 95 12.42 0.12 5.68
C ASN A 95 13.33 0.21 4.43
N VAL A 96 14.21 1.20 4.36
CA VAL A 96 15.26 1.26 3.32
C VAL A 96 16.20 0.06 3.43
N CYS A 97 16.49 -0.39 4.66
CA CYS A 97 17.31 -1.59 4.90
C CYS A 97 16.65 -2.83 4.27
N LEU A 98 15.34 -3.05 4.48
CA LEU A 98 14.63 -4.21 3.92
C LEU A 98 14.70 -4.26 2.38
N LEU A 99 14.36 -3.16 1.70
CA LEU A 99 14.37 -3.10 0.24
C LEU A 99 15.78 -3.22 -0.33
N SER A 100 16.77 -2.61 0.33
CA SER A 100 18.18 -2.72 -0.07
C SER A 100 18.71 -4.15 0.04
N VAL A 101 18.28 -4.93 1.04
CA VAL A 101 18.65 -6.35 1.19
C VAL A 101 18.09 -7.19 0.05
N PHE A 102 16.82 -7.02 -0.33
CA PHE A 102 16.24 -7.75 -1.46
C PHE A 102 16.91 -7.38 -2.79
N ALA A 103 17.17 -6.10 -3.02
CA ALA A 103 17.90 -5.65 -4.21
C ALA A 103 19.32 -6.25 -4.26
N LEU A 104 20.03 -6.26 -3.13
CA LEU A 104 21.35 -6.87 -3.01
C LEU A 104 21.31 -8.37 -3.31
N LEU A 105 20.35 -9.11 -2.75
CA LEU A 105 20.18 -10.55 -3.02
C LEU A 105 19.90 -10.83 -4.51
N ALA A 106 19.10 -9.99 -5.17
CA ALA A 106 18.82 -10.11 -6.59
C ALA A 106 20.06 -9.86 -7.46
N VAL A 107 20.88 -8.87 -7.11
CA VAL A 107 22.15 -8.58 -7.79
C VAL A 107 23.14 -9.73 -7.59
N ILE A 108 23.31 -10.21 -6.36
CA ILE A 108 24.21 -11.33 -6.05
C ILE A 108 23.77 -12.60 -6.78
N GLY A 109 22.48 -12.94 -6.73
CA GLY A 109 21.94 -14.11 -7.44
C GLY A 109 22.17 -14.03 -8.95
N SER A 110 21.90 -12.86 -9.55
CA SER A 110 22.11 -12.65 -10.99
C SER A 110 23.59 -12.67 -11.38
N PHE A 111 24.46 -12.13 -10.55
CA PHE A 111 25.91 -12.12 -10.76
C PHE A 111 26.50 -13.54 -10.70
N ILE A 112 26.09 -14.36 -9.72
CA ILE A 112 26.52 -15.77 -9.62
C ILE A 112 26.12 -16.54 -10.88
N THR A 113 24.87 -16.38 -11.35
CA THR A 113 24.41 -17.04 -12.59
C THR A 113 25.16 -16.54 -13.83
N ALA A 114 25.44 -15.23 -13.91
CA ALA A 114 26.21 -14.66 -15.02
C ALA A 114 27.67 -15.17 -15.05
N LEU A 115 28.31 -15.32 -13.89
CA LEU A 115 29.64 -15.92 -13.77
C LEU A 115 29.66 -17.38 -14.23
N GLU A 116 28.68 -18.19 -13.83
CA GLU A 116 28.56 -19.58 -14.31
C GLU A 116 28.41 -19.66 -15.83
N TYR A 117 27.60 -18.77 -16.39
CA TYR A 117 27.41 -18.71 -17.84
C TYR A 117 28.71 -18.31 -18.55
N SER A 118 29.43 -17.31 -18.03
CA SER A 118 30.67 -16.80 -18.61
C SER A 118 31.84 -17.78 -18.48
N MET A 119 31.96 -18.48 -17.35
CA MET A 119 33.06 -19.39 -17.08
C MET A 119 32.87 -20.77 -17.72
N LYS A 120 31.67 -21.12 -18.20
CA LYS A 120 31.28 -22.50 -18.62
C LYS A 120 31.54 -23.60 -17.59
N GLU A 121 32.00 -23.26 -16.39
CA GLU A 121 32.10 -24.13 -15.23
C GLU A 121 30.84 -23.98 -14.38
N LYS A 122 30.21 -25.11 -14.07
CA LYS A 122 29.15 -25.14 -13.05
C LYS A 122 29.82 -25.16 -11.68
N PHE A 123 29.54 -24.16 -10.83
CA PHE A 123 29.94 -24.27 -9.42
C PHE A 123 29.39 -25.57 -8.82
N PRO A 124 30.14 -26.22 -7.90
CA PRO A 124 29.74 -27.49 -7.29
C PRO A 124 28.29 -27.44 -6.80
N LYS A 125 27.48 -28.44 -7.18
CA LYS A 125 26.04 -28.52 -6.83
C LYS A 125 25.78 -28.62 -5.31
N ASP A 126 26.79 -28.98 -4.52
CA ASP A 126 26.67 -29.27 -3.08
C ASP A 126 26.68 -28.05 -2.14
N GLN A 127 26.80 -26.82 -2.66
CA GLN A 127 26.69 -25.64 -1.81
C GLN A 127 25.22 -25.34 -1.48
N LYS A 128 24.82 -25.53 -0.21
CA LYS A 128 23.49 -25.19 0.32
C LYS A 128 23.03 -23.76 -0.01
N CYS A 129 23.95 -22.83 -0.23
CA CYS A 129 23.64 -21.44 -0.58
C CYS A 129 23.25 -21.23 -2.05
N LYS A 130 23.66 -22.13 -2.96
CA LYS A 130 23.41 -22.00 -4.41
C LYS A 130 21.91 -22.07 -4.76
N PRO A 131 21.11 -23.02 -4.24
CA PRO A 131 19.66 -23.02 -4.45
C PRO A 131 19.00 -21.72 -3.97
N PHE A 132 19.46 -21.17 -2.84
CA PHE A 132 18.93 -19.94 -2.27
C PHE A 132 19.20 -18.72 -3.15
N PHE A 133 20.44 -18.51 -3.60
CA PHE A 133 20.76 -17.37 -4.49
C PHE A 133 20.10 -17.50 -5.87
N ASN A 134 19.93 -18.72 -6.38
CA ASN A 134 19.18 -18.96 -7.61
C ASN A 134 17.71 -18.52 -7.50
N CYS A 135 17.11 -18.52 -6.30
CA CYS A 135 15.76 -17.99 -6.10
C CYS A 135 15.65 -16.48 -6.38
N PHE A 136 16.75 -15.73 -6.32
CA PHE A 136 16.79 -14.29 -6.56
C PHE A 136 17.39 -13.92 -7.92
N CYS A 137 17.78 -14.90 -8.75
CA CYS A 137 18.35 -14.64 -10.07
C CYS A 137 17.30 -14.06 -11.02
N ILE A 138 17.56 -12.88 -11.55
CA ILE A 138 16.64 -12.16 -12.46
C ILE A 138 16.49 -12.91 -13.78
N PHE A 139 17.56 -13.50 -14.33
CA PHE A 139 17.50 -14.20 -15.60
C PHE A 139 16.62 -15.45 -15.54
N THR A 140 16.85 -16.31 -14.53
CA THR A 140 16.07 -17.54 -14.35
C THR A 140 14.62 -17.27 -13.97
N ASN A 141 14.37 -16.27 -13.12
CA ASN A 141 13.00 -15.89 -12.77
C ASN A 141 12.30 -15.19 -13.93
N GLY A 142 13.00 -14.34 -14.68
CA GLY A 142 12.48 -13.65 -15.86
C GLY A 142 12.08 -14.62 -16.97
N GLU A 143 12.90 -15.63 -17.26
CA GLU A 143 12.56 -16.70 -18.20
C GLU A 143 11.28 -17.43 -17.76
N LYS A 144 11.14 -17.75 -16.46
CA LYS A 144 9.93 -18.38 -15.92
C LYS A 144 8.69 -17.48 -16.00
N ILE A 145 8.84 -16.18 -15.73
CA ILE A 145 7.73 -15.20 -15.75
C ILE A 145 7.24 -14.97 -17.18
N LEU A 146 8.15 -14.93 -18.15
CA LEU A 146 7.84 -14.72 -19.57
C LEU A 146 7.46 -16.01 -20.31
N ASN A 147 7.55 -17.16 -19.65
CA ASN A 147 7.16 -18.43 -20.23
C ASN A 147 5.63 -18.53 -20.35
N THR A 148 5.15 -18.77 -21.57
CA THR A 148 3.73 -18.94 -21.91
C THR A 148 3.31 -20.40 -22.06
N ALA A 149 4.21 -21.36 -21.80
CA ALA A 149 3.89 -22.77 -21.84
C ALA A 149 2.94 -23.15 -20.70
N ASN A 150 1.86 -23.86 -21.05
CA ASN A 150 0.96 -24.44 -20.06
C ASN A 150 1.62 -25.66 -19.44
N SER A 151 1.64 -25.72 -18.10
CA SER A 151 2.07 -26.94 -17.40
C SER A 151 0.88 -27.85 -17.11
N GLU A 152 1.14 -29.16 -17.05
CA GLU A 152 0.12 -30.16 -16.75
C GLU A 152 -0.54 -29.87 -15.38
N GLY A 153 -1.88 -29.92 -15.34
CA GLY A 153 -2.66 -29.66 -14.12
C GLY A 153 -2.99 -28.19 -13.84
N GLN A 154 -2.57 -27.25 -14.70
CA GLN A 154 -3.08 -25.88 -14.65
C GLN A 154 -4.47 -25.77 -15.29
N LEU A 155 -5.28 -24.82 -14.81
CA LEU A 155 -6.59 -24.49 -15.37
C LEU A 155 -6.49 -23.13 -16.08
N PRO A 156 -6.26 -23.09 -17.42
CA PRO A 156 -5.95 -21.85 -18.15
C PRO A 156 -7.03 -20.77 -18.03
N CYS A 157 -8.30 -21.17 -17.96
CA CYS A 157 -9.42 -20.24 -17.80
C CYS A 157 -9.30 -19.38 -16.53
N LEU A 158 -8.73 -19.93 -15.44
CA LEU A 158 -8.54 -19.18 -14.19
C LEU A 158 -7.52 -18.05 -14.36
N HIS A 159 -6.52 -18.24 -15.22
CA HIS A 159 -5.55 -17.18 -15.55
C HIS A 159 -6.22 -16.05 -16.33
N GLY A 160 -7.12 -16.37 -17.27
CA GLY A 160 -7.93 -15.38 -17.99
C GLY A 160 -8.83 -14.56 -17.07
N ILE A 161 -9.53 -15.21 -16.14
CA ILE A 161 -10.37 -14.52 -15.14
C ILE A 161 -9.51 -13.56 -14.30
N ARG A 162 -8.38 -14.03 -13.77
CA ARG A 162 -7.46 -13.17 -12.99
C ARG A 162 -6.99 -11.95 -13.77
N PHE A 163 -6.65 -12.14 -15.05
CA PHE A 163 -6.22 -11.04 -15.89
C PHE A 163 -7.32 -9.99 -16.03
N LEU A 164 -8.55 -10.40 -16.39
CA LEU A 164 -9.67 -9.47 -16.54
C LEU A 164 -10.03 -8.77 -15.22
N SER A 165 -10.12 -9.52 -14.11
CA SER A 165 -10.42 -8.96 -12.79
C SER A 165 -9.33 -7.99 -12.32
N MET A 166 -8.04 -8.29 -12.56
CA MET A 166 -6.94 -7.40 -12.18
C MET A 166 -6.98 -6.09 -12.96
N ASN A 167 -7.23 -6.14 -14.27
CA ASN A 167 -7.38 -4.92 -15.07
C ASN A 167 -8.55 -4.07 -14.58
N TRP A 168 -9.65 -4.70 -14.18
CA TRP A 168 -10.80 -4.00 -13.62
C TRP A 168 -10.46 -3.28 -12.29
N VAL A 169 -9.73 -3.93 -11.39
CA VAL A 169 -9.22 -3.30 -10.15
C VAL A 169 -8.29 -2.12 -10.45
N ILE A 170 -7.38 -2.26 -11.42
CA ILE A 170 -6.45 -1.18 -11.80
C ILE A 170 -7.21 0.03 -12.31
N ILE A 171 -8.21 -0.18 -13.18
CA ILE A 171 -9.08 0.90 -13.67
C ILE A 171 -9.76 1.60 -12.49
N LEU A 172 -10.37 0.84 -11.56
CA LEU A 172 -11.00 1.41 -10.38
C LEU A 172 -10.07 2.34 -9.64
N HIS A 173 -8.93 1.84 -9.16
CA HIS A 173 -8.06 2.62 -8.28
C HIS A 173 -7.49 3.83 -9.00
N THR A 174 -7.17 3.70 -10.29
CA THR A 174 -6.69 4.84 -11.10
C THR A 174 -7.69 5.99 -11.12
N TYR A 175 -8.98 5.70 -11.25
CA TYR A 175 -10.02 6.74 -11.31
C TYR A 175 -10.57 7.13 -9.93
N ALA A 176 -10.71 6.19 -9.01
CA ALA A 176 -11.23 6.39 -7.66
C ALA A 176 -10.44 7.46 -6.88
N TYR A 177 -9.11 7.44 -6.96
CA TYR A 177 -8.27 8.45 -6.31
C TYR A 177 -8.35 9.84 -6.95
N GLN A 178 -8.85 9.95 -8.19
CA GLN A 178 -8.98 11.21 -8.89
C GLN A 178 -10.34 11.89 -8.62
N ILE A 179 -11.38 11.10 -8.31
CA ILE A 179 -12.75 11.59 -8.10
C ILE A 179 -12.85 12.72 -7.06
N PRO A 180 -12.18 12.66 -5.88
CA PRO A 180 -12.26 13.74 -4.88
C PRO A 180 -11.74 15.10 -5.36
N PHE A 181 -10.99 15.14 -6.46
CA PHE A 181 -10.40 16.35 -7.01
C PHE A 181 -11.21 16.96 -8.17
N ILE A 182 -12.39 16.40 -8.45
CA ILE A 182 -13.32 16.90 -9.46
C ILE A 182 -14.34 17.82 -8.78
N SER A 183 -14.53 19.04 -9.30
CA SER A 183 -15.45 20.02 -8.70
C SER A 183 -16.94 19.68 -8.89
N ASN A 184 -17.27 18.96 -9.97
CA ASN A 184 -18.65 18.58 -10.34
C ASN A 184 -18.81 17.06 -10.36
N THR A 185 -18.46 16.40 -9.26
CA THR A 185 -18.48 14.92 -9.16
C THR A 185 -19.84 14.32 -9.50
N ASP A 186 -20.94 14.93 -9.05
CA ASP A 186 -22.30 14.43 -9.31
C ASP A 186 -22.70 14.46 -10.78
N GLU A 187 -22.24 15.47 -11.53
CA GLU A 187 -22.50 15.59 -12.97
C GLU A 187 -21.74 14.50 -13.74
N VAL A 188 -20.49 14.23 -13.35
CA VAL A 188 -19.65 13.20 -13.96
C VAL A 188 -20.18 11.79 -13.68
N ILE A 189 -20.65 11.53 -12.45
CA ILE A 189 -21.10 10.21 -12.00
C ILE A 189 -22.50 9.87 -12.52
N ASN A 190 -23.45 10.82 -12.46
CA ASN A 190 -24.86 10.53 -12.75
C ASN A 190 -25.21 10.60 -14.23
N ASP A 191 -24.51 11.39 -15.05
CA ASP A 191 -24.91 11.66 -16.43
C ASP A 191 -24.23 10.76 -17.47
N ASN A 192 -23.29 9.90 -17.04
CA ASN A 192 -22.51 9.08 -17.96
C ASN A 192 -22.41 7.61 -17.53
N HIS A 193 -23.22 6.77 -18.18
CA HIS A 193 -23.25 5.32 -17.99
C HIS A 193 -21.87 4.64 -18.12
N GLN A 194 -20.90 5.25 -18.80
CA GLN A 194 -19.54 4.73 -18.93
C GLN A 194 -18.83 4.61 -17.58
N TRP A 195 -19.17 5.45 -16.59
CA TRP A 195 -18.64 5.35 -15.23
C TRP A 195 -19.16 4.15 -14.47
N SER A 196 -20.24 3.50 -14.92
CA SER A 196 -20.77 2.30 -14.27
C SER A 196 -19.70 1.21 -14.13
N LEU A 197 -18.80 1.08 -15.11
CA LEU A 197 -17.70 0.12 -15.04
C LEU A 197 -16.77 0.45 -13.86
N VAL A 198 -16.41 1.72 -13.68
CA VAL A 198 -15.57 2.19 -12.58
C VAL A 198 -16.31 2.04 -11.24
N LEU A 199 -17.53 2.56 -11.15
CA LEU A 199 -18.34 2.61 -9.92
C LEU A 199 -18.72 1.23 -9.38
N ASN A 200 -18.85 0.22 -10.26
CA ASN A 200 -19.15 -1.15 -9.88
C ASN A 200 -17.90 -2.04 -9.79
N SER A 201 -16.69 -1.48 -9.85
CA SER A 201 -15.48 -2.30 -9.90
C SER A 201 -15.18 -3.07 -8.62
N SER A 202 -15.79 -2.72 -7.48
CA SER A 202 -15.63 -3.48 -6.23
C SER A 202 -16.03 -4.95 -6.40
N PHE A 203 -16.97 -5.27 -7.30
CA PHE A 203 -17.36 -6.65 -7.64
C PHE A 203 -16.24 -7.46 -8.32
N SER A 204 -15.21 -6.81 -8.86
CA SER A 204 -14.05 -7.51 -9.40
C SER A 204 -13.34 -8.35 -8.32
N VAL A 205 -13.40 -7.92 -7.06
CA VAL A 205 -12.79 -8.61 -5.92
C VAL A 205 -13.48 -9.95 -5.64
N ASP A 206 -14.79 -10.05 -5.89
CA ASP A 206 -15.54 -11.31 -5.71
C ASP A 206 -14.99 -12.43 -6.60
N SER A 207 -14.47 -12.08 -7.78
CA SER A 207 -13.80 -13.03 -8.67
C SER A 207 -12.56 -13.63 -7.99
N PHE A 208 -11.77 -12.81 -7.29
CA PHE A 208 -10.60 -13.28 -6.55
C PHE A 208 -10.98 -14.14 -5.35
N PHE A 209 -12.06 -13.82 -4.64
CA PHE A 209 -12.56 -14.67 -3.55
C PHE A 209 -13.04 -16.04 -4.05
N ILE A 210 -13.80 -16.07 -5.15
CA ILE A 210 -14.25 -17.32 -5.78
C ILE A 210 -13.05 -18.18 -6.20
N LEU A 211 -12.07 -17.58 -6.88
CA LEU A 211 -10.85 -18.29 -7.29
C LEU A 211 -10.06 -18.84 -6.10
N SER A 212 -9.95 -18.05 -5.03
CA SER A 212 -9.23 -18.46 -3.82
C SER A 212 -9.93 -19.61 -3.10
N GLY A 213 -11.25 -19.53 -2.91
CA GLY A 213 -12.05 -20.60 -2.34
C GLY A 213 -12.00 -21.88 -3.18
N PHE A 214 -12.15 -21.76 -4.50
CA PHE A 214 -12.07 -22.88 -5.44
C PHE A 214 -10.72 -23.60 -5.36
N LEU A 215 -9.59 -22.87 -5.41
CA LEU A 215 -8.26 -23.49 -5.39
C LEU A 215 -7.93 -24.13 -4.05
N VAL A 216 -8.35 -23.51 -2.94
CA VAL A 216 -8.20 -24.08 -1.60
C VAL A 216 -9.01 -25.38 -1.48
N GLY A 217 -10.27 -25.36 -1.91
CA GLY A 217 -11.13 -26.56 -1.91
C GLY A 217 -10.58 -27.66 -2.81
N TYR A 218 -10.26 -27.34 -4.06
CA TYR A 218 -9.71 -28.28 -5.03
C TYR A 218 -8.44 -28.96 -4.51
N SER A 219 -7.49 -28.18 -3.99
CA SER A 219 -6.23 -28.72 -3.44
C SER A 219 -6.47 -29.55 -2.17
N PHE A 220 -7.41 -29.13 -1.32
CA PHE A 220 -7.78 -29.85 -0.11
C PHE A 220 -8.38 -31.22 -0.44
N PHE A 221 -9.38 -31.29 -1.32
CA PHE A 221 -10.05 -32.55 -1.64
C PHE A 221 -9.11 -33.54 -2.33
N GLN A 222 -8.24 -33.08 -3.25
CA GLN A 222 -7.20 -33.94 -3.83
C GLN A 222 -6.23 -34.52 -2.79
N LYS A 223 -5.88 -33.73 -1.79
CA LYS A 223 -5.00 -34.18 -0.71
C LYS A 223 -5.74 -35.10 0.26
N ALA A 224 -7.00 -34.79 0.58
CA ALA A 224 -7.83 -35.56 1.48
C ALA A 224 -8.08 -36.98 0.96
N GLU A 225 -8.30 -37.13 -0.35
CA GLU A 225 -8.44 -38.44 -1.00
C GLU A 225 -7.19 -39.32 -0.83
N LYS A 226 -5.99 -38.73 -0.88
CA LYS A 226 -4.71 -39.44 -0.72
C LYS A 226 -4.33 -39.72 0.74
N THR A 227 -4.85 -38.94 1.68
CA THR A 227 -4.42 -38.93 3.09
C THR A 227 -5.52 -39.30 4.07
N ASP A 228 -6.68 -39.75 3.56
CA ASP A 228 -7.88 -40.05 4.35
C ASP A 228 -8.29 -38.85 5.24
N GLY A 229 -8.24 -37.65 4.67
CA GLY A 229 -8.58 -36.40 5.36
C GLY A 229 -7.55 -35.90 6.40
N LYS A 230 -6.41 -36.58 6.58
CA LYS A 230 -5.37 -36.14 7.53
C LYS A 230 -4.64 -34.89 7.01
N THR A 231 -4.93 -33.74 7.62
CA THR A 231 -4.32 -32.45 7.26
C THR A 231 -3.47 -31.91 8.41
N GLN A 232 -2.24 -31.52 8.10
CA GLN A 232 -1.36 -30.79 9.03
C GLN A 232 -1.76 -29.31 9.05
N TRP A 233 -2.65 -28.93 9.96
CA TRP A 233 -3.21 -27.57 10.04
C TRP A 233 -2.15 -26.48 10.26
N LEU A 234 -1.13 -26.75 11.08
CA LEU A 234 -0.04 -25.80 11.28
C LEU A 234 0.70 -25.53 9.96
N TYR A 235 1.01 -26.57 9.18
CA TYR A 235 1.63 -26.42 7.87
C TYR A 235 0.69 -25.68 6.89
N PHE A 236 -0.59 -25.98 6.91
CA PHE A 236 -1.61 -25.32 6.07
C PHE A 236 -1.57 -23.79 6.25
N TYR A 237 -1.64 -23.30 7.50
CA TYR A 237 -1.62 -21.87 7.77
C TYR A 237 -0.26 -21.22 7.54
N THR A 238 0.82 -21.83 8.07
CA THR A 238 2.17 -21.27 7.97
C THR A 238 2.66 -21.20 6.53
N HIS A 239 2.39 -22.23 5.71
CA HIS A 239 2.77 -22.23 4.31
C HIS A 239 2.08 -21.11 3.52
N ARG A 240 0.80 -20.82 3.78
CA ARG A 240 0.11 -19.70 3.11
C ARG A 240 0.66 -18.35 3.57
N TYR A 241 0.87 -18.18 4.87
CA TYR A 241 1.44 -16.95 5.42
C TYR A 241 2.82 -16.66 4.83
N VAL A 242 3.75 -17.62 4.88
CA VAL A 242 5.10 -17.49 4.32
C VAL A 242 5.08 -17.28 2.79
N ARG A 243 4.05 -17.75 2.09
CA ARG A 243 3.90 -17.52 0.65
C ARG A 243 3.47 -16.08 0.31
N LEU A 244 2.57 -15.48 1.08
CA LEU A 244 1.97 -14.17 0.75
C LEU A 244 2.69 -13.01 1.43
N THR A 245 3.02 -13.16 2.70
CA THR A 245 3.53 -12.08 3.55
C THR A 245 4.84 -11.47 3.07
N PRO A 246 5.84 -12.21 2.53
CA PRO A 246 7.09 -11.60 2.08
C PRO A 246 6.90 -10.57 0.96
N VAL A 247 6.07 -10.90 -0.04
CA VAL A 247 5.78 -9.97 -1.14
C VAL A 247 4.99 -8.77 -0.61
N TYR A 248 4.03 -9.04 0.28
CA TYR A 248 3.22 -7.99 0.88
C TYR A 248 4.06 -7.00 1.73
N MET A 249 5.05 -7.50 2.47
CA MET A 249 6.03 -6.69 3.21
C MET A 249 6.88 -5.81 2.29
N ILE A 250 7.31 -6.35 1.14
CA ILE A 250 8.10 -5.58 0.17
C ILE A 250 7.26 -4.41 -0.37
N VAL A 251 5.99 -4.67 -0.73
CA VAL A 251 5.08 -3.62 -1.21
C VAL A 251 4.79 -2.59 -0.11
N LEU A 252 4.52 -3.05 1.11
CA LEU A 252 4.32 -2.17 2.27
C LEU A 252 5.54 -1.28 2.54
N ALA A 253 6.75 -1.85 2.54
CA ALA A 253 7.99 -1.10 2.73
C ALA A 253 8.24 -0.10 1.60
N PHE A 254 7.96 -0.49 0.35
CA PHE A 254 8.06 0.39 -0.81
C PHE A 254 7.08 1.56 -0.71
N TYR A 255 5.82 1.27 -0.38
CA TYR A 255 4.78 2.29 -0.25
C TYR A 255 5.09 3.28 0.87
N ALA A 256 5.46 2.77 2.05
CA ALA A 256 5.75 3.58 3.22
C ALA A 256 7.06 4.41 3.12
N THR A 257 7.97 4.09 2.19
CA THR A 257 9.27 4.82 2.12
C THR A 257 9.66 5.36 0.77
N ILE A 258 9.54 4.60 -0.31
CA ILE A 258 10.03 5.04 -1.62
C ILE A 258 8.96 5.82 -2.36
N SER A 259 7.70 5.37 -2.29
CA SER A 259 6.59 5.95 -3.02
C SER A 259 6.52 7.49 -2.90
N PRO A 260 6.64 8.11 -1.70
CA PRO A 260 6.58 9.57 -1.59
C PRO A 260 7.62 10.33 -2.41
N PHE A 261 8.78 9.73 -2.70
CA PHE A 261 9.87 10.36 -3.45
C PHE A 261 9.78 10.14 -4.98
N LEU A 262 8.83 9.34 -5.47
CA LEU A 262 8.72 9.02 -6.90
C LEU A 262 7.95 10.05 -7.72
N GLY A 263 7.34 11.04 -7.07
CA GLY A 263 6.49 12.02 -7.73
C GLY A 263 6.47 13.36 -7.02
N SER A 264 5.79 14.30 -7.66
CA SER A 264 5.57 15.65 -7.16
C SER A 264 4.30 16.20 -7.79
N GLY A 265 3.47 16.87 -7.00
CA GLY A 265 2.27 17.53 -7.52
C GLY A 265 1.22 17.74 -6.45
N PRO A 266 0.17 18.53 -6.74
CA PRO A 266 -0.89 18.84 -5.78
C PRO A 266 -1.76 17.62 -5.40
N LEU A 267 -1.71 16.55 -6.20
CA LEU A 267 -2.40 15.28 -5.94
C LEU A 267 -1.46 14.20 -5.38
N TRP A 268 -0.17 14.51 -5.26
CA TRP A 268 0.80 13.55 -4.74
C TRP A 268 0.68 13.52 -3.22
N PRO A 269 0.66 12.34 -2.60
CA PRO A 269 0.50 12.24 -1.15
C PRO A 269 1.59 13.03 -0.42
N ASP A 270 1.17 13.89 0.50
CA ASP A 270 2.05 14.60 1.42
C ASP A 270 2.72 13.61 2.40
N TYR A 271 3.69 14.12 3.17
CA TYR A 271 4.41 13.35 4.21
C TYR A 271 3.49 12.66 5.23
N ASP A 272 2.22 13.06 5.33
CA ASP A 272 1.21 12.45 6.21
C ASP A 272 0.90 10.98 5.87
N VAL A 273 1.07 10.51 4.62
CA VAL A 273 0.93 9.08 4.32
C VAL A 273 1.97 8.23 5.06
N ILE A 274 3.14 8.81 5.35
CA ILE A 274 4.19 8.15 6.13
C ILE A 274 3.78 8.06 7.61
N SER A 275 3.03 9.04 8.14
CA SER A 275 2.64 9.05 9.57
C SER A 275 1.63 7.94 9.88
N THR A 276 0.58 7.78 9.06
CA THR A 276 -0.38 6.67 9.21
C THR A 276 0.31 5.31 9.11
N CYS A 277 1.19 5.13 8.12
CA CYS A 277 1.94 3.88 7.99
C CYS A 277 2.92 3.64 9.13
N LYS A 278 3.51 4.67 9.73
CA LYS A 278 4.43 4.53 10.88
C LYS A 278 3.72 3.90 12.09
N ASP A 279 2.47 4.28 12.33
CA ASP A 279 1.71 3.82 13.49
C ASP A 279 0.92 2.53 13.21
N ASN A 280 0.46 2.34 11.96
CA ASN A 280 -0.50 1.29 11.63
C ASN A 280 0.00 0.18 10.66
N TRP A 281 1.27 0.18 10.22
CA TRP A 281 1.79 -0.86 9.29
C TRP A 281 1.55 -2.31 9.75
N TRP A 282 1.54 -2.56 11.06
CA TRP A 282 1.40 -3.89 11.64
C TRP A 282 0.00 -4.49 11.42
N TRP A 283 -1.02 -3.67 11.19
CA TRP A 283 -2.37 -4.13 10.85
C TRP A 283 -2.38 -4.91 9.53
N ASN A 284 -1.62 -4.46 8.53
CA ASN A 284 -1.44 -5.16 7.27
C ASN A 284 -0.72 -6.50 7.49
N MET A 285 0.28 -6.56 8.38
CA MET A 285 1.03 -7.79 8.69
C MET A 285 0.20 -8.88 9.36
N LEU A 286 -0.80 -8.46 10.13
CA LEU A 286 -1.74 -9.34 10.81
C LEU A 286 -2.99 -9.65 9.97
N TYR A 287 -3.12 -9.08 8.76
CA TYR A 287 -4.28 -9.25 7.89
C TYR A 287 -5.61 -8.84 8.58
N ILE A 288 -5.58 -7.72 9.30
CA ILE A 288 -6.72 -7.16 10.04
C ILE A 288 -6.97 -5.68 9.72
N ASN A 289 -6.26 -5.12 8.74
CA ASN A 289 -6.40 -3.72 8.33
C ASN A 289 -7.82 -3.36 7.86
N ASN A 290 -8.63 -4.35 7.50
CA ASN A 290 -10.05 -4.17 7.17
C ASN A 290 -10.95 -3.83 8.39
N PHE A 291 -10.46 -3.96 9.63
CA PHE A 291 -11.21 -3.59 10.83
C PHE A 291 -10.96 -2.15 11.30
N GLN A 292 -10.07 -1.40 10.64
CA GLN A 292 -9.88 0.01 10.94
C GLN A 292 -11.09 0.79 10.40
N ALA A 293 -11.74 1.54 11.30
CA ALA A 293 -13.04 2.17 11.04
C ALA A 293 -12.98 3.34 10.04
N LEU A 294 -11.84 4.02 9.94
CA LEU A 294 -11.66 5.16 9.05
C LEU A 294 -10.64 4.83 7.96
N PHE A 295 -10.95 5.23 6.72
CA PHE A 295 -10.07 5.02 5.56
C PHE A 295 -8.69 5.67 5.73
N TYR A 296 -8.63 6.85 6.37
CA TYR A 296 -7.39 7.60 6.59
C TYR A 296 -6.44 6.95 7.62
N ASP A 297 -6.93 5.99 8.41
CA ASP A 297 -6.11 5.26 9.38
C ASP A 297 -5.41 4.03 8.76
N GLN A 298 -5.79 3.65 7.54
CA GLN A 298 -5.24 2.48 6.86
C GLN A 298 -3.97 2.85 6.09
N CYS A 299 -2.89 2.09 6.30
CA CYS A 299 -1.64 2.32 5.58
C CYS A 299 -1.71 1.95 4.08
N MET A 300 -2.40 0.86 3.75
CA MET A 300 -2.66 0.47 2.36
C MET A 300 -4.11 0.01 2.28
N GLU A 301 -5.02 0.93 2.06
CA GLU A 301 -6.46 0.69 2.04
C GLU A 301 -6.85 -0.35 0.99
N TRP A 302 -6.30 -0.28 -0.24
CA TRP A 302 -6.61 -1.24 -1.31
C TRP A 302 -6.28 -2.70 -0.96
N SER A 303 -5.50 -2.93 0.10
CA SER A 303 -5.14 -4.26 0.57
C SER A 303 -6.19 -4.92 1.47
N TRP A 304 -7.31 -4.25 1.76
CA TRP A 304 -8.41 -4.80 2.58
C TRP A 304 -8.88 -6.18 2.09
N TYR A 305 -8.90 -6.41 0.78
CA TYR A 305 -9.34 -7.70 0.24
C TYR A 305 -8.40 -8.84 0.62
N LEU A 306 -7.09 -8.55 0.78
CA LEU A 306 -6.10 -9.54 1.15
C LEU A 306 -6.26 -9.95 2.62
N ALA A 307 -6.69 -9.01 3.48
CA ALA A 307 -7.11 -9.30 4.84
C ALA A 307 -8.31 -10.26 4.86
N ASN A 308 -9.37 -9.95 4.09
CA ASN A 308 -10.54 -10.81 3.96
C ASN A 308 -10.18 -12.21 3.42
N ASP A 309 -9.33 -12.30 2.40
CA ASP A 309 -8.89 -13.56 1.81
C ASP A 309 -8.15 -14.45 2.84
N MET A 310 -7.29 -13.86 3.67
CA MET A 310 -6.64 -14.59 4.76
C MET A 310 -7.64 -15.03 5.84
N GLN A 311 -8.60 -14.17 6.21
CA GLN A 311 -9.65 -14.50 7.19
C GLN A 311 -10.54 -15.64 6.69
N PHE A 312 -10.98 -15.59 5.43
CA PHE A 312 -11.72 -16.68 4.80
C PHE A 312 -10.91 -17.97 4.75
N TYR A 313 -9.60 -17.89 4.51
CA TYR A 313 -8.74 -19.06 4.59
C TYR A 313 -8.65 -19.65 6.00
N VAL A 314 -8.56 -18.82 7.03
CA VAL A 314 -8.55 -19.26 8.43
C VAL A 314 -9.83 -20.02 8.78
N ILE A 315 -10.98 -19.53 8.32
CA ILE A 315 -12.30 -20.13 8.54
C ILE A 315 -12.52 -21.36 7.63
N SER A 316 -11.89 -21.43 6.45
CA SER A 316 -12.13 -22.46 5.44
C SER A 316 -12.14 -23.92 5.95
N PRO A 317 -11.30 -24.34 6.92
CA PRO A 317 -11.33 -25.71 7.43
C PRO A 317 -12.68 -26.12 8.04
N LEU A 318 -13.42 -25.17 8.61
CA LEU A 318 -14.76 -25.43 9.13
C LEU A 318 -15.66 -26.02 8.03
N PHE A 319 -15.61 -25.45 6.83
CA PHE A 319 -16.39 -25.92 5.69
C PHE A 319 -15.77 -27.17 5.06
N LEU A 320 -14.45 -27.20 4.88
CA LEU A 320 -13.75 -28.28 4.19
C LEU A 320 -13.83 -29.61 4.95
N ILE A 321 -13.60 -29.59 6.27
CA ILE A 321 -13.65 -30.80 7.11
C ILE A 321 -15.07 -31.33 7.20
N THR A 322 -16.06 -30.45 7.38
CA THR A 322 -17.47 -30.86 7.49
C THR A 322 -17.97 -31.44 6.18
N LEU A 323 -17.61 -30.86 5.03
CA LEU A 323 -17.93 -31.42 3.71
C LEU A 323 -17.28 -32.79 3.49
N TRP A 324 -16.03 -32.98 3.89
CA TRP A 324 -15.32 -34.25 3.72
C TRP A 324 -15.89 -35.35 4.63
N ARG A 325 -16.05 -35.07 5.93
CA ARG A 325 -16.39 -36.08 6.94
C ARG A 325 -17.90 -36.32 7.06
N TRP A 326 -18.71 -35.28 6.88
CA TRP A 326 -20.17 -35.33 7.03
C TRP A 326 -20.87 -34.47 5.97
N PRO A 327 -20.97 -34.95 4.71
CA PRO A 327 -21.44 -34.15 3.58
C PRO A 327 -22.78 -33.45 3.84
N LYS A 328 -23.75 -34.14 4.47
CA LYS A 328 -25.06 -33.55 4.82
C LYS A 328 -24.93 -32.34 5.73
N VAL A 329 -24.09 -32.42 6.77
CA VAL A 329 -23.82 -31.31 7.70
C VAL A 329 -23.08 -30.18 6.98
N GLY A 330 -22.10 -30.52 6.14
CA GLY A 330 -21.37 -29.55 5.32
C GLY A 330 -22.28 -28.75 4.38
N TYR A 331 -23.18 -29.41 3.64
CA TYR A 331 -24.15 -28.73 2.78
C TYR A 331 -25.14 -27.87 3.58
N SER A 332 -25.63 -28.35 4.73
CA SER A 332 -26.47 -27.54 5.61
C SER A 332 -25.75 -26.30 6.14
N LEU A 333 -24.47 -26.43 6.51
CA LEU A 333 -23.66 -25.32 6.99
C LEU A 333 -23.43 -24.28 5.90
N LEU A 334 -23.11 -24.70 4.68
CA LEU A 334 -22.98 -23.80 3.52
C LEU A 334 -24.29 -23.07 3.22
N GLY A 335 -25.41 -23.80 3.21
CA GLY A 335 -26.73 -23.21 2.99
C GLY A 335 -27.09 -22.18 4.06
N LEU A 336 -26.82 -22.49 5.33
CA LEU A 336 -27.03 -21.57 6.46
C LEU A 336 -26.21 -20.29 6.29
N PHE A 337 -24.89 -20.41 6.05
CA PHE A 337 -24.03 -19.23 5.88
C PHE A 337 -24.42 -18.42 4.65
N PHE A 338 -24.80 -19.06 3.55
CA PHE A 338 -25.31 -18.38 2.36
C PHE A 338 -26.57 -17.55 2.68
N CYS A 339 -27.53 -18.13 3.39
CA CYS A 339 -28.74 -17.42 3.83
C CYS A 339 -28.40 -16.26 4.79
N ILE A 340 -27.48 -16.46 5.74
CA ILE A 340 -27.03 -15.40 6.66
C ILE A 340 -26.39 -14.26 5.87
N THR A 341 -25.48 -14.54 4.94
CA THR A 341 -24.85 -13.50 4.13
C THR A 341 -25.86 -12.74 3.28
N PHE A 342 -26.83 -13.44 2.70
CA PHE A 342 -27.86 -12.81 1.88
C PHE A 342 -28.79 -11.92 2.72
N ALA A 343 -29.24 -12.43 3.88
CA ALA A 343 -30.08 -11.67 4.81
C ALA A 343 -29.34 -10.45 5.39
N TRP A 344 -28.05 -10.61 5.70
CA TRP A 344 -27.21 -9.51 6.20
C TRP A 344 -27.01 -8.43 5.15
N SER A 345 -26.64 -8.80 3.92
CA SER A 345 -26.51 -7.85 2.81
C SER A 345 -27.84 -7.14 2.52
N PHE A 346 -28.96 -7.86 2.55
CA PHE A 346 -30.29 -7.27 2.41
C PHE A 346 -30.60 -6.27 3.54
N ALA A 347 -30.34 -6.65 4.79
CA ALA A 347 -30.58 -5.79 5.96
C ALA A 347 -29.73 -4.52 5.92
N LEU A 348 -28.46 -4.62 5.53
CA LEU A 348 -27.57 -3.46 5.36
C LEU A 348 -28.06 -2.52 4.25
N THR A 349 -28.41 -3.06 3.08
CA THR A 349 -28.90 -2.26 1.97
C THR A 349 -30.23 -1.57 2.31
N TYR A 350 -31.13 -2.29 2.99
CA TYR A 350 -32.43 -1.76 3.41
C TYR A 350 -32.31 -0.71 4.52
N GLY A 351 -31.47 -0.96 5.54
CA GLY A 351 -31.34 -0.09 6.70
C GLY A 351 -30.57 1.20 6.43
N ASN A 352 -29.59 1.19 5.53
CA ASN A 352 -28.71 2.33 5.29
C ASN A 352 -29.14 3.22 4.10
N TYR A 353 -30.34 3.04 3.52
CA TYR A 353 -30.79 3.77 2.31
C TYR A 353 -29.70 3.87 1.22
N ILE A 354 -28.86 2.83 1.08
CA ILE A 354 -27.82 2.82 0.05
C ILE A 354 -28.54 2.55 -1.26
N HIS A 355 -28.79 3.61 -2.02
CA HIS A 355 -29.20 3.54 -3.42
C HIS A 355 -28.16 2.73 -4.20
N GLY A 356 -28.31 1.41 -4.26
CA GLY A 356 -27.87 0.47 -5.30
C GLY A 356 -26.46 0.56 -5.87
N LEU A 357 -25.56 1.35 -5.29
CA LEU A 357 -24.24 1.67 -5.81
C LEU A 357 -23.26 1.38 -4.68
N GLY A 358 -22.48 0.32 -4.83
CA GLY A 358 -21.50 -0.20 -3.86
C GLY A 358 -20.30 0.73 -3.57
N TYR A 359 -20.51 2.04 -3.69
CA TYR A 359 -19.52 3.10 -3.47
C TYR A 359 -20.11 4.29 -2.67
N ASN A 360 -21.43 4.41 -2.55
CA ASN A 360 -22.04 5.48 -1.75
C ASN A 360 -21.81 5.31 -0.25
N SER A 361 -21.47 4.12 0.26
CA SER A 361 -21.05 3.97 1.67
C SER A 361 -19.74 4.68 1.95
N ASP A 362 -18.79 4.67 1.01
CA ASP A 362 -17.45 5.22 1.24
C ASP A 362 -17.43 6.72 0.92
N ILE A 363 -18.23 7.17 -0.06
CA ILE A 363 -18.38 8.60 -0.37
C ILE A 363 -19.34 9.31 0.61
N LEU A 364 -20.44 8.71 1.09
CA LEU A 364 -21.26 9.37 2.12
C LEU A 364 -20.48 9.56 3.42
N TYR A 365 -19.62 8.62 3.79
CA TYR A 365 -18.70 8.84 4.92
C TYR A 365 -17.73 10.00 4.66
N ILE A 366 -17.27 10.21 3.42
CA ILE A 366 -16.41 11.35 3.08
C ILE A 366 -17.19 12.67 3.03
N SER A 367 -18.44 12.67 2.56
CA SER A 367 -19.28 13.87 2.49
C SER A 367 -19.85 14.28 3.86
N ASP A 368 -20.21 13.32 4.72
CA ASP A 368 -20.72 13.59 6.07
C ASP A 368 -19.60 14.05 7.04
N ILE A 369 -18.33 13.89 6.67
CA ILE A 369 -17.16 14.39 7.42
C ILE A 369 -16.75 15.81 6.96
N LEU A 370 -17.17 16.24 5.77
CA LEU A 370 -16.84 17.56 5.20
C LEU A 370 -17.89 18.65 5.52
N TYR A 371 -18.88 18.35 6.37
CA TYR A 371 -19.87 19.31 6.88
C TYR A 371 -19.91 19.40 8.41
#